data_AF-A0A3G6IZQ0-F1
#
_entry.id   AF-A0A3G6IZQ0-F1
#
_cell.length_a   1.000
_cell.length_b   1.000
_cell.length_c   1.000
_cell.angle_alpha   90.00
_cell.angle_beta   90.00
_cell.angle_gamma   90.00
#
_symmetry.space_group_name_H-M   'P 1'
#
loop_
_entity.id
_entity.type
_entity.pdbx_description
1 polymer ?
#
loop_
_entity_poly.entity_id
_entity_poly.type
_entity_poly.pdbx_seq_one_letter_code
_entity_poly.pdbx_strand_id
1 'polypeptide(L)'
;MAFLEHTPNSKRFSSTDHPSPEAVAAFVDEELSSVAKHRVHVHLVHCQECRAEVERQRLASQRLRSCKQDNVQAPARLLDRLQSIATSCPEGPGAEELIQERLSLRAKFEHASKKLKYLRQEHRDH
;
A
#
# COMPACT_ATOMS: atom_id res chain seq x y z
N MET A 1 23.77 17.31 -31.26
CA MET A 1 23.24 16.17 -30.49
C MET A 1 21.79 16.47 -30.16
N ALA A 2 20.85 15.90 -30.93
CA ALA A 2 19.43 16.06 -30.70
C ALA A 2 18.99 15.03 -29.64
N PHE A 3 18.70 15.50 -28.43
CA PHE A 3 18.02 14.69 -27.43
C PHE A 3 16.55 14.59 -27.84
N LEU A 4 16.17 13.42 -28.34
CA LEU A 4 14.78 13.01 -28.54
C LEU A 4 14.11 12.97 -27.17
N GLU A 5 13.42 14.05 -26.80
CA GLU A 5 12.47 14.06 -25.70
C GLU A 5 11.40 13.01 -25.98
N HIS A 6 11.54 11.86 -25.32
CA HIS A 6 10.49 10.86 -25.26
C HIS A 6 9.32 11.49 -24.51
N THR A 7 8.29 11.91 -25.24
CA THR A 7 7.00 12.27 -24.64
C THR A 7 6.27 10.96 -24.31
N PRO A 8 6.19 10.52 -23.04
CA PRO A 8 5.27 9.46 -22.70
C PRO A 8 3.87 9.98 -23.00
N ASN A 9 3.12 9.25 -23.83
CA ASN A 9 1.74 9.54 -24.17
C ASN A 9 0.89 9.51 -22.88
N SER A 10 0.86 10.63 -22.16
CA SER A 10 -0.08 10.88 -21.09
C SER A 10 -1.38 11.30 -21.76
N LYS A 11 -2.43 10.49 -21.55
CA LYS A 11 -3.79 10.96 -21.77
C LYS A 11 -3.89 12.30 -21.04
N ARG A 12 -4.02 13.40 -21.77
CA ARG A 12 -4.11 14.73 -21.18
C ARG A 12 -5.39 14.78 -20.37
N PHE A 13 -5.26 14.66 -19.06
CA PHE A 13 -6.33 14.83 -18.12
C PHE A 13 -6.64 16.32 -18.03
N SER A 14 -7.93 16.66 -18.05
CA SER A 14 -8.35 18.05 -17.85
C SER A 14 -8.06 18.46 -16.41
N SER A 15 -7.92 19.75 -16.11
CA SER A 15 -7.66 20.22 -14.73
C SER A 15 -8.74 19.79 -13.73
N THR A 16 -9.92 19.36 -14.20
CA THR A 16 -11.01 18.76 -13.42
C THR A 16 -10.88 17.25 -13.19
N ASP A 17 -10.00 16.57 -13.91
CA ASP A 17 -9.71 15.13 -13.74
C ASP A 17 -8.61 14.87 -12.69
N HIS A 18 -7.88 15.91 -12.28
CA HIS A 18 -6.81 15.79 -11.28
C HIS A 18 -7.40 15.76 -9.87
N PRO A 19 -6.80 14.99 -8.94
CA PRO A 19 -7.13 15.08 -7.52
C PRO A 19 -6.96 16.53 -7.06
N SER A 20 -7.86 17.01 -6.20
CA SER A 20 -7.70 18.34 -5.60
C SER A 20 -6.39 18.38 -4.78
N PRO A 21 -5.73 19.53 -4.64
CA PRO A 21 -4.50 19.64 -3.87
C PRO A 21 -4.69 19.18 -2.41
N GLU A 22 -5.87 19.37 -1.83
CA GLU A 22 -6.24 18.85 -0.51
C GLU A 22 -6.31 17.32 -0.50
N ALA A 23 -6.82 16.70 -1.57
CA ALA A 23 -6.83 15.25 -1.71
C ALA A 23 -5.42 14.68 -1.86
N VAL A 24 -4.50 15.39 -2.52
CA VAL A 24 -3.09 15.00 -2.60
C VAL A 24 -2.42 15.08 -1.22
N ALA A 25 -2.65 16.16 -0.47
CA ALA A 25 -2.12 16.31 0.89
C ALA A 25 -2.65 15.21 1.82
N ALA A 26 -3.96 14.98 1.84
CA ALA A 26 -4.58 13.92 2.62
C ALA A 26 -4.11 12.52 2.18
N PHE A 27 -3.79 12.32 0.90
CA PHE A 27 -3.20 11.07 0.43
C PHE A 27 -1.79 10.85 0.97
N VAL A 28 -0.97 11.90 1.01
CA VAL A 28 0.41 11.86 1.53
C VAL A 28 0.43 11.64 3.04
N ASP A 29 -0.51 12.25 3.77
CA ASP A 29 -0.64 12.10 5.22
C ASP A 29 -1.42 10.84 5.63
N GLU A 30 -1.89 10.04 4.67
CA GLU A 30 -2.66 8.80 4.86
C GLU A 30 -4.07 8.97 5.49
N GLU A 31 -4.64 10.17 5.41
CA GLU A 31 -5.93 10.54 6.03
C GLU A 31 -7.14 10.36 5.08
N LEU A 32 -6.93 9.81 3.88
CA LEU A 32 -8.03 9.52 2.95
C LEU A 32 -8.80 8.25 3.34
N SER A 33 -10.12 8.29 3.12
CA SER A 33 -10.95 7.07 3.15
C SER A 33 -10.45 6.04 2.13
N SER A 34 -10.68 4.75 2.40
CA SER A 34 -10.21 3.65 1.54
C SER A 34 -10.62 3.82 0.06
N VAL A 35 -11.85 4.26 -0.18
CA VAL A 35 -12.39 4.51 -1.53
C VAL A 35 -11.68 5.69 -2.21
N ALA A 36 -11.44 6.78 -1.47
CA ALA A 36 -10.73 7.94 -2.00
C ALA A 36 -9.25 7.62 -2.29
N LYS A 37 -8.58 6.90 -1.38
CA LYS A 37 -7.20 6.43 -1.54
C LYS A 37 -7.05 5.55 -2.78
N HIS A 38 -8.00 4.65 -3.02
CA HIS A 38 -8.00 3.81 -4.23
C HIS A 38 -8.12 4.63 -5.52
N ARG A 39 -9.02 5.61 -5.57
CA ARG A 39 -9.17 6.50 -6.74
C ARG A 39 -7.89 7.27 -7.04
N VAL A 40 -7.22 7.80 -6.01
CA VAL A 40 -5.94 8.50 -6.17
C VAL A 40 -4.87 7.52 -6.68
N HIS A 41 -4.77 6.31 -6.13
CA HIS A 41 -3.83 5.30 -6.64
C HIS A 41 -4.03 4.99 -8.12
N VAL A 42 -5.28 4.76 -8.55
CA VAL A 42 -5.59 4.51 -9.97
C VAL A 42 -5.20 5.73 -10.82
N HIS A 43 -5.47 6.95 -10.36
CA HIS A 43 -5.08 8.16 -11.06
C HIS A 43 -3.56 8.28 -11.21
N LEU A 44 -2.80 8.01 -10.14
CA LEU A 44 -1.34 8.04 -10.16
C LEU A 44 -0.75 7.06 -11.18
N VAL A 45 -1.38 5.91 -11.46
CA VAL A 45 -0.90 4.99 -12.50
C VAL A 45 -0.94 5.61 -13.90
N HIS A 46 -1.77 6.61 -14.14
CA HIS A 46 -1.98 7.18 -15.47
C HIS A 46 -1.45 8.61 -15.63
N CYS A 47 -1.28 9.36 -14.53
CA CYS A 47 -0.87 10.76 -14.56
C CYS A 47 0.51 10.95 -13.91
N GLN A 48 1.51 11.38 -14.70
CA GLN A 48 2.86 11.67 -14.20
C GLN A 48 2.92 12.97 -13.38
N GLU A 49 2.09 13.97 -13.71
CA GLU A 49 2.07 15.25 -13.00
C GLU A 49 1.67 15.07 -11.53
N CYS A 50 0.60 14.30 -11.28
CA CYS A 50 0.17 14.00 -9.91
C CYS A 50 1.16 13.12 -9.15
N ARG A 51 1.97 12.28 -9.83
CA ARG A 51 3.08 11.58 -9.17
C ARG A 51 4.12 12.56 -8.66
N ALA A 52 4.54 13.49 -9.53
CA ALA A 52 5.53 14.49 -9.17
C ALA A 52 5.04 15.41 -8.03
N GLU A 53 3.75 15.76 -8.00
CA GLU A 53 3.15 16.51 -6.89
C GLU A 53 3.17 15.70 -5.58
N VAL A 54 2.76 14.43 -5.61
CA VAL A 54 2.81 13.54 -4.43
C VAL A 54 4.24 13.41 -3.90
N GLU A 55 5.23 13.26 -4.78
CA GLU A 55 6.64 13.19 -4.39
C GLU A 55 7.13 14.49 -3.74
N ARG A 56 6.79 15.65 -4.32
CA ARG A 56 7.11 16.96 -3.73
C ARG A 56 6.49 17.12 -2.34
N GLN A 57 5.23 16.75 -2.17
CA GLN A 57 4.55 16.84 -0.88
C GLN A 57 5.13 15.86 0.14
N ARG A 58 5.48 14.62 -0.26
CA ARG A 58 6.18 13.66 0.62
C ARG A 58 7.52 14.21 1.12
N LEU A 59 8.30 14.81 0.22
CA LEU A 59 9.57 15.42 0.58
C LEU A 59 9.37 16.59 1.56
N ALA A 60 8.36 17.43 1.34
CA ALA A 60 8.00 18.51 2.26
C ALA A 60 7.61 17.96 3.65
N SER A 61 6.72 16.98 3.70
CA SER A 61 6.30 16.32 4.96
C SER A 61 7.47 15.65 5.69
N GLN A 62 8.40 15.02 4.96
CA GLN A 62 9.60 14.42 5.54
C GLN A 62 10.51 15.48 6.17
N ARG A 63 10.76 16.59 5.46
CA ARG A 63 11.58 17.71 5.97
C ARG A 63 11.00 18.25 7.27
N LEU A 64 9.69 18.49 7.32
CA LEU A 64 9.01 18.95 8.53
C LEU A 64 9.14 17.98 9.70
N ARG A 65 9.09 16.67 9.44
CA ARG A 65 9.29 15.64 10.47
C ARG A 65 10.73 15.63 10.97
N SER A 66 11.72 15.77 10.07
CA SER A 66 13.14 15.79 10.45
C SER A 66 13.52 17.00 11.31
N CYS A 67 13.00 18.20 11.02
CA CYS A 67 13.29 19.39 11.82
C CYS A 67 12.66 19.36 13.23
N LYS A 68 11.63 18.53 13.46
CA LYS A 68 10.98 18.41 14.78
C LYS A 68 11.76 17.52 15.76
N GLN A 69 12.70 16.70 15.28
CA GLN A 69 13.39 15.71 16.11
C GLN A 69 14.32 16.34 17.17
N ASP A 70 14.76 17.59 16.97
CA ASP A 70 15.73 18.21 17.88
C ASP A 70 15.10 18.72 19.20
N ASN A 71 13.77 18.86 19.29
CA ASN A 71 13.12 19.52 20.43
C ASN A 71 11.93 18.76 21.06
N VAL A 72 11.51 17.63 20.51
CA VAL A 72 10.38 16.86 21.05
C VAL A 72 10.84 15.45 21.40
N GLN A 73 11.22 15.26 22.66
CA GLN A 73 11.59 13.95 23.21
C GLN A 73 10.40 13.31 23.93
N ALA A 74 10.20 12.01 23.75
CA ALA A 74 9.21 11.26 24.50
C ALA A 74 9.61 11.19 26.00
N PRO A 75 8.67 11.24 26.94
CA PRO A 75 8.99 11.06 28.36
C PRO A 75 9.62 9.68 28.63
N ALA A 76 10.64 9.62 29.49
CA ALA A 76 11.38 8.38 29.80
C ALA A 76 10.44 7.22 30.22
N ARG A 77 9.44 7.50 31.05
CA ARG A 77 8.44 6.51 31.49
C ARG A 77 7.65 5.88 30.33
N LEU A 78 7.40 6.62 29.24
CA LEU A 78 6.73 6.08 28.06
C LEU A 78 7.66 5.10 27.33
N LEU A 79 8.94 5.45 27.21
CA LEU A 79 9.94 4.59 26.59
C LEU A 79 10.11 3.29 27.38
N ASP A 80 10.23 3.37 28.71
CA ASP A 80 10.32 2.18 29.58
C ASP A 80 9.10 1.27 29.41
N ARG A 81 7.90 1.85 29.33
CA ARG A 81 6.67 1.09 29.15
C ARG A 81 6.58 0.45 27.76
N LEU A 82 7.02 1.14 26.70
CA LEU A 82 7.08 0.58 25.35
C LEU A 82 8.09 -0.57 25.27
N GLN A 83 9.26 -0.43 25.90
CA GLN A 83 10.25 -1.52 25.99
C GLN A 83 9.69 -2.72 26.75
N SER A 84 8.98 -2.49 27.86
CA SER A 84 8.32 -3.56 28.61
C SER A 84 7.29 -4.32 27.80
N ILE A 85 6.53 -3.64 26.92
CA ILE A 85 5.58 -4.31 26.02
C ILE A 85 6.33 -5.28 25.11
N ALA A 86 7.40 -4.81 24.47
CA ALA A 86 8.21 -5.62 23.56
C ALA A 86 8.79 -6.89 24.25
N THR A 87 9.17 -6.79 25.53
CA THR A 87 9.68 -7.93 26.31
C THR A 87 8.60 -8.84 26.90
N SER A 88 7.35 -8.36 27.00
CA SER A 88 6.25 -9.08 27.63
C SER A 88 5.35 -9.83 26.63
N CYS A 89 5.49 -9.54 25.33
CA CYS A 89 4.79 -10.29 24.31
C CYS A 89 5.42 -11.69 24.18
N PRO A 90 4.64 -12.77 24.31
CA PRO A 90 5.12 -14.09 23.92
C PRO A 90 5.49 -14.06 22.43
N GLU A 91 6.46 -14.88 22.04
CA GLU A 91 6.81 -15.07 20.63
C GLU A 91 5.53 -15.40 19.85
N GLY A 92 5.07 -14.46 19.03
CA GLY A 92 3.93 -14.68 18.15
C GLY A 92 4.26 -15.80 17.16
N PRO A 93 3.25 -16.44 16.54
CA PRO A 93 3.50 -17.46 15.53
C PRO A 93 4.47 -16.90 14.48
N GLY A 94 5.53 -17.65 14.18
CA GLY A 94 6.56 -17.20 13.27
C GLY A 94 5.95 -16.84 11.93
N ALA A 95 6.45 -15.79 11.27
CA ALA A 95 5.93 -15.35 9.97
C ALA A 95 5.91 -16.51 8.94
N GLU A 96 6.87 -17.43 9.03
CA GLU A 96 6.97 -18.62 8.19
C GLU A 96 5.82 -19.61 8.41
N GLU A 97 5.34 -19.75 9.65
CA GLU A 97 4.25 -20.67 10.02
C GLU A 97 2.91 -20.20 9.44
N LEU A 98 2.64 -18.89 9.50
CA LEU A 98 1.47 -18.26 8.87
C LEU A 98 1.52 -18.33 7.34
N ILE A 99 2.71 -18.15 6.75
CA ILE A 99 2.90 -18.29 5.30
C ILE A 99 2.63 -19.74 4.88
N GLN A 100 3.16 -20.71 5.62
CA GLN A 100 2.98 -22.13 5.32
C GLN A 100 1.53 -22.59 5.48
N GLU A 101 0.84 -22.12 6.51
CA GLU A 101 -0.59 -22.37 6.70
C GLU A 101 -1.40 -21.82 5.51
N ARG A 102 -1.11 -20.58 5.09
CA ARG A 102 -1.77 -19.96 3.92
C ARG A 102 -1.51 -20.74 2.63
N LEU A 103 -0.27 -21.19 2.41
CA LEU A 103 0.11 -21.98 1.24
C LEU A 103 -0.58 -23.36 1.24
N SER A 104 -0.65 -24.00 2.41
CA SER A 104 -1.35 -25.27 2.61
C SER A 104 -2.84 -25.14 2.34
N LEU A 105 -3.50 -24.11 2.87
CA LEU A 105 -4.91 -23.82 2.60
C LEU A 105 -5.15 -23.64 1.09
N ARG A 106 -4.30 -22.86 0.41
CA ARG A 106 -4.39 -22.68 -1.05
C ARG A 106 -4.28 -24.00 -1.81
N ALA A 107 -3.33 -24.87 -1.45
CA ALA A 107 -3.16 -26.17 -2.08
C ALA A 107 -4.40 -27.07 -1.88
N LYS A 108 -5.00 -27.06 -0.68
CA LYS A 108 -6.25 -27.78 -0.39
C LYS A 108 -7.41 -27.28 -1.26
N PHE A 109 -7.56 -25.96 -1.42
CA PHE A 109 -8.57 -25.37 -2.30
C PHE A 109 -8.39 -25.78 -3.76
N GLU A 110 -7.16 -25.75 -4.27
CA GLU A 110 -6.85 -26.18 -5.63
C GLU A 110 -7.19 -27.65 -5.85
N HIS A 111 -6.88 -28.52 -4.88
CA HIS A 111 -7.22 -29.94 -4.93
C HIS A 111 -8.73 -30.17 -4.95
N ALA A 112 -9.47 -29.52 -4.05
CA ALA A 112 -10.93 -29.61 -3.99
C ALA A 112 -11.57 -29.11 -5.30
N SER A 113 -11.07 -28.02 -5.87
CA SER A 113 -11.53 -27.48 -7.15
C SER A 113 -11.32 -28.46 -8.30
N LYS A 114 -10.15 -29.11 -8.38
CA LYS A 114 -9.87 -30.16 -9.36
C LYS A 114 -10.83 -31.35 -9.19
N LYS A 115 -11.02 -31.83 -7.95
CA LYS A 115 -11.92 -32.94 -7.65
C LYS A 115 -13.37 -32.65 -8.07
N LEU A 116 -13.87 -31.45 -7.79
CA LEU A 116 -15.21 -31.02 -8.23
C LEU A 116 -15.34 -30.96 -9.76
N LYS A 117 -14.28 -30.56 -10.47
CA LYS A 117 -14.27 -30.58 -11.94
C LYS A 117 -14.35 -32.01 -12.50
N TYR A 118 -13.59 -32.94 -11.94
CA TYR A 118 -13.65 -34.36 -12.35
C TYR A 118 -15.04 -34.96 -12.12
N LEU A 119 -15.61 -34.79 -10.93
CA LEU A 119 -16.96 -35.30 -10.62
C LEU A 119 -18.04 -34.72 -11.55
N ARG A 120 -17.91 -33.45 -11.94
CA ARG A 120 -18.81 -32.81 -12.91
C ARG A 120 -18.64 -33.35 -14.33
N GLN A 121 -17.43 -33.79 -14.69
CA GLN A 121 -17.13 -34.37 -15.99
C GLN A 121 -17.68 -35.80 -16.08
N GLU A 122 -17.48 -36.61 -15.04
CA GLU A 122 -18.01 -37.98 -14.95
C GLU A 122 -19.55 -38.03 -15.03
N HIS A 123 -20.23 -37.03 -14.46
CA HIS A 123 -21.69 -36.88 -14.58
C HIS A 123 -22.14 -36.34 -15.95
N ARG A 124 -21.24 -35.75 -16.74
CA ARG A 124 -21.55 -35.26 -18.09
C ARG A 124 -21.32 -36.33 -19.17
N ASP A 125 -20.44 -37.29 -18.88
CA ASP A 125 -20.06 -38.37 -19.78
C ASP A 125 -20.93 -39.64 -19.61
N HIS A 126 -21.91 -39.61 -18.69
CA HIS A 126 -23.00 -40.59 -18.53
C HIS A 126 -24.33 -40.00 -18.99
#